data_AF-A0A918WPU6-F1
#
_entry.id   AF-A0A918WPU6-F1
#
_cell.length_a   1.000
_cell.length_b   1.000
_cell.length_c   1.000
_cell.angle_alpha   90.00
_cell.angle_beta   90.00
_cell.angle_gamma   90.00
#
_symmetry.space_group_name_H-M   'P 1'
#
loop_
_entity.id
_entity.type
_entity.pdbx_description
1 polymer ?
#
loop_
_entity_poly.entity_id
_entity_poly.type
_entity_poly.pdbx_seq_one_letter_code
_entity_poly.pdbx_strand_id
1 'polypeptide(L)'
;MASHSPAPTAEAPRQPSSEPQRSNAGGKVKQGSRIPSILFLLAALVIMTIGVVAILNQTGVVGLNTLKSLLGGGSQEAPATELATPSALDTPRPAPPAPSSEEPVNTTIPKPTEPPLDGGEEEEAPVLPPAELPPGEDFREGETPLPVGIGAVDDPDEIQKILEKFLAARNLTERTPFLSVQSQKNPNVASSPLAQALPDPSSTHFWEILKDPQEKRTDFFYIASWDGTRNTPPEPIAIELHKWEGSESTQVHSEAFVEFYTQKLARYAASPLDRPARFFVLAECVARCFETEAVREHTSKATLKMGSFPNDRTAVKAYFDKKGEILDELKKYREGVAFREDIPMTVTLAWSKESEGPRYLELIQINSFDWHP
;
A
#
# COMPACT_ATOMS: atom_id res chain seq x y z
N MET A 1 -50.24 32.48 52.85
CA MET A 1 -51.67 32.14 52.97
C MET A 1 -51.94 30.97 52.04
N ALA A 2 -52.57 29.91 52.59
CA ALA A 2 -53.18 28.69 52.03
C ALA A 2 -52.46 27.96 50.86
N SER A 3 -51.94 26.73 51.01
CA SER A 3 -52.60 25.43 51.31
C SER A 3 -53.69 25.04 50.30
N HIS A 4 -53.44 24.02 49.46
CA HIS A 4 -54.20 22.77 49.41
C HIS A 4 -53.83 21.89 48.20
N SER A 5 -53.28 20.70 48.49
CA SER A 5 -53.54 19.44 47.76
C SER A 5 -54.95 18.92 48.15
N PRO A 6 -55.66 18.04 47.39
CA PRO A 6 -55.22 16.65 47.10
C PRO A 6 -55.70 15.99 45.76
N ALA A 7 -55.21 14.74 45.61
CA ALA A 7 -55.31 13.72 44.55
C ALA A 7 -56.75 13.15 44.31
N PRO A 8 -57.04 11.93 43.74
CA PRO A 8 -56.20 10.86 43.15
C PRO A 8 -56.80 10.07 41.93
N THR A 9 -56.10 8.99 41.51
CA THR A 9 -56.62 7.67 41.05
C THR A 9 -56.79 7.42 39.54
N ALA A 10 -56.07 6.41 39.02
CA ALA A 10 -56.64 5.25 38.31
C ALA A 10 -55.54 4.21 38.00
N GLU A 11 -55.46 3.21 38.86
CA GLU A 11 -54.72 1.95 38.71
C GLU A 11 -55.68 0.92 38.07
N ALA A 12 -55.22 0.17 37.05
CA ALA A 12 -56.00 -0.88 36.40
C ALA A 12 -55.28 -2.23 36.48
N PRO A 13 -55.98 -3.33 36.83
CA PRO A 13 -55.40 -4.63 37.18
C PRO A 13 -55.40 -5.60 35.99
N ARG A 14 -54.61 -6.69 36.06
CA ARG A 14 -55.02 -8.01 35.54
C ARG A 14 -54.18 -9.17 36.11
N GLN A 15 -54.93 -10.24 36.36
CA GLN A 15 -54.70 -11.40 37.22
C GLN A 15 -53.98 -12.59 36.54
N PRO A 16 -53.63 -13.63 37.33
CA PRO A 16 -52.94 -14.84 36.91
C PRO A 16 -53.90 -16.01 36.60
N SER A 17 -53.44 -16.99 35.80
CA SER A 17 -53.98 -18.35 35.63
C SER A 17 -53.10 -19.06 34.57
N SER A 18 -52.74 -20.33 34.56
CA SER A 18 -52.97 -21.52 35.39
C SER A 18 -52.12 -22.65 34.75
N GLU A 19 -51.58 -23.54 35.58
CA GLU A 19 -51.10 -24.87 35.19
C GLU A 19 -52.12 -25.65 34.35
N PRO A 20 -51.65 -26.66 33.59
CA PRO A 20 -52.06 -28.00 33.97
C PRO A 20 -50.90 -29.01 34.05
N GLN A 21 -51.05 -29.89 35.05
CA GLN A 21 -50.25 -31.06 35.37
C GLN A 21 -50.58 -32.29 34.50
N ARG A 22 -49.64 -33.27 34.55
CA ARG A 22 -49.69 -34.71 34.20
C ARG A 22 -49.43 -35.06 32.72
N SER A 23 -48.69 -36.12 32.36
CA SER A 23 -48.20 -37.30 33.09
C SER A 23 -47.08 -38.03 32.32
N ASN A 24 -46.25 -38.75 33.08
CA ASN A 24 -45.33 -39.85 32.74
C ASN A 24 -45.54 -40.60 31.41
N ALA A 25 -44.44 -40.82 30.69
CA ALA A 25 -44.12 -42.12 30.07
C ALA A 25 -42.61 -42.21 29.80
N GLY A 26 -41.98 -43.27 30.33
CA GLY A 26 -40.55 -43.53 30.19
C GLY A 26 -40.15 -43.93 28.77
N GLY A 27 -38.96 -43.50 28.37
CA GLY A 27 -38.25 -43.98 27.19
C GLY A 27 -36.76 -44.03 27.47
N LYS A 28 -36.23 -45.25 27.67
CA LYS A 28 -34.79 -45.54 27.70
C LYS A 28 -34.19 -45.13 26.36
N VAL A 29 -33.48 -44.01 26.30
CA VAL A 29 -32.64 -43.67 25.14
C VAL A 29 -31.32 -44.42 25.29
N LYS A 30 -31.15 -45.43 24.42
CA LYS A 30 -29.88 -46.14 24.23
C LYS A 30 -28.80 -45.12 23.84
N GLN A 31 -27.74 -45.10 24.64
CA GLN A 31 -26.48 -44.42 24.36
C GLN A 31 -25.82 -45.09 23.14
N GLY A 32 -26.19 -44.65 21.94
CA GLY A 32 -25.60 -45.06 20.68
C GLY A 32 -24.31 -44.30 20.42
N SER A 33 -23.22 -45.05 20.30
CA SER A 33 -21.88 -44.61 19.92
C SER A 33 -21.90 -43.58 18.76
N ARG A 34 -21.55 -42.32 19.07
CA ARG A 34 -21.36 -41.23 18.09
C ARG A 34 -19.92 -41.19 17.58
N ILE A 35 -19.45 -42.29 17.00
CA ILE A 35 -18.13 -42.37 16.36
C ILE A 35 -18.16 -42.38 14.80
N PRO A 36 -19.28 -42.47 14.05
CA PRO A 36 -19.16 -42.50 12.59
C PRO A 36 -18.92 -41.11 11.95
N SER A 37 -19.21 -40.00 12.62
CA SER A 37 -19.15 -38.67 11.98
C SER A 37 -17.73 -38.16 11.66
N ILE A 38 -16.73 -38.54 12.46
CA ILE A 38 -15.35 -38.09 12.24
C ILE A 38 -14.71 -38.84 11.06
N LEU A 39 -14.98 -40.14 10.94
CA LEU A 39 -14.51 -40.96 9.82
C LEU A 39 -15.11 -40.51 8.48
N PHE A 40 -16.39 -40.11 8.47
CA PHE A 40 -17.01 -39.53 7.27
C PHE A 40 -16.40 -38.17 6.89
N LEU A 41 -16.08 -37.32 7.87
CA LEU A 41 -15.42 -36.04 7.63
C LEU A 41 -13.99 -36.22 7.06
N LEU A 42 -13.22 -37.16 7.60
CA LEU A 42 -11.89 -37.48 7.10
C LEU A 42 -11.94 -38.08 5.69
N ALA A 43 -12.88 -38.98 5.41
CA ALA A 43 -13.07 -39.53 4.08
C ALA A 43 -13.44 -38.45 3.04
N ALA A 44 -14.33 -37.51 3.40
CA ALA A 44 -14.69 -36.39 2.53
C ALA A 44 -13.49 -35.46 2.25
N LEU A 45 -12.63 -35.22 3.25
CA LEU A 45 -11.45 -34.37 3.10
C LEU A 45 -10.38 -35.01 2.20
N VAL A 46 -10.23 -36.34 2.28
CA VAL A 46 -9.36 -37.13 1.39
C VAL A 46 -9.89 -37.13 -0.04
N ILE A 47 -11.21 -37.29 -0.24
CA ILE A 47 -11.81 -37.23 -1.59
C ILE A 47 -11.64 -35.84 -2.20
N MET A 48 -11.83 -34.77 -1.43
CA MET A 48 -11.60 -33.40 -1.93
C MET A 48 -10.14 -33.15 -2.30
N THR A 49 -9.17 -33.62 -1.51
CA THR A 49 -7.75 -33.47 -1.85
C THR A 49 -7.38 -34.24 -3.12
N ILE A 50 -7.91 -35.47 -3.30
CA ILE A 50 -7.71 -36.24 -4.54
C ILE A 50 -8.33 -35.51 -5.75
N GLY A 51 -9.53 -34.93 -5.60
CA GLY A 51 -10.19 -34.17 -6.67
C GLY A 51 -9.40 -32.92 -7.08
N VAL A 52 -8.89 -32.15 -6.11
CA VAL A 52 -8.06 -30.96 -6.37
C VAL A 52 -6.75 -31.34 -7.08
N VAL A 53 -6.09 -32.43 -6.65
CA VAL A 53 -4.87 -32.92 -7.31
C VAL A 53 -5.15 -33.38 -8.75
N ALA A 54 -6.28 -34.04 -9.00
CA ALA A 54 -6.66 -34.45 -10.36
C ALA A 54 -6.95 -33.25 -11.28
N ILE A 55 -7.62 -32.20 -10.78
CA ILE A 55 -7.90 -30.97 -11.52
C ILE A 55 -6.59 -30.20 -11.81
N LEU A 56 -5.68 -30.12 -10.85
CA LEU A 56 -4.37 -29.48 -11.03
C LEU A 56 -3.47 -30.26 -12.02
N ASN A 57 -3.62 -31.58 -12.08
CA ASN A 57 -2.91 -32.42 -13.05
C ASN A 57 -3.49 -32.27 -14.48
N GLN A 58 -4.80 -32.10 -14.64
CA GLN A 58 -5.42 -31.86 -15.95
C GLN A 58 -5.13 -30.46 -16.52
N THR A 59 -4.91 -29.47 -15.65
CA THR A 59 -4.63 -28.08 -16.06
C THR A 59 -3.15 -27.82 -16.37
N GLY A 60 -2.27 -28.83 -16.25
CA GLY A 60 -0.84 -28.71 -16.59
C GLY A 60 -0.03 -27.85 -15.62
N VAL A 61 -0.59 -27.48 -14.47
CA VAL A 61 0.02 -26.53 -13.52
C VAL A 61 1.07 -27.19 -12.62
N VAL A 62 1.12 -28.52 -12.54
CA VAL A 62 2.10 -29.23 -11.71
C VAL A 62 2.81 -30.32 -12.52
N GLY A 63 4.08 -30.07 -12.86
CA GLY A 63 4.93 -31.08 -13.49
C GLY A 63 5.16 -32.28 -12.56
N LEU A 64 4.98 -33.50 -13.10
CA LEU A 64 5.14 -34.79 -12.41
C LEU A 64 6.46 -34.96 -11.64
N ASN A 65 7.48 -34.15 -11.93
CA ASN A 65 8.78 -34.17 -11.25
C ASN A 65 8.70 -33.71 -9.79
N THR A 66 7.73 -32.87 -9.43
CA THR A 66 7.60 -32.33 -8.07
C THR A 66 7.04 -33.38 -7.09
N LEU A 67 6.14 -34.24 -7.57
CA LEU A 67 5.55 -35.33 -6.77
C LEU A 67 6.53 -36.46 -6.45
N LYS A 68 7.56 -36.68 -7.29
CA LYS A 68 8.62 -37.66 -6.99
C LYS A 68 9.54 -37.23 -5.85
N SER A 69 9.74 -35.92 -5.63
CA SER A 69 10.59 -35.43 -4.54
C SER A 69 9.95 -35.55 -3.15
N LEU A 70 8.62 -35.57 -3.08
CA LEU A 70 7.86 -35.61 -1.83
C LEU A 70 7.62 -37.02 -1.28
N LEU A 71 7.90 -38.08 -2.05
CA LEU A 71 7.44 -39.44 -1.75
C LEU A 71 8.53 -40.53 -1.71
N GLY A 72 9.82 -40.22 -1.76
CA GLY A 72 10.83 -41.29 -1.74
C GLY A 72 12.23 -40.86 -1.37
N GLY A 73 12.66 -41.29 -0.18
CA GLY A 73 14.06 -41.38 0.19
C GLY A 73 14.82 -42.34 -0.73
N GLY A 74 16.05 -41.97 -1.03
CA GLY A 74 17.03 -42.80 -1.71
C GLY A 74 18.41 -42.27 -1.37
N SER A 75 19.12 -42.99 -0.49
CA SER A 75 20.56 -42.86 -0.33
C SER A 75 21.24 -42.97 -1.68
N GLN A 76 22.09 -42.01 -2.01
CA GLN A 76 23.12 -42.24 -3.02
C GLN A 76 24.46 -41.67 -2.54
N GLU A 77 25.34 -42.62 -2.29
CA GLU A 77 26.78 -42.57 -2.08
C GLU A 77 27.49 -41.50 -2.92
N ALA A 78 28.30 -40.68 -2.25
CA ALA A 78 29.29 -39.82 -2.89
C ALA A 78 30.57 -40.64 -3.19
N PRO A 79 31.19 -40.49 -4.36
CA PRO A 79 32.58 -40.87 -4.52
C PRO A 79 33.48 -39.68 -4.17
N ALA A 80 34.46 -39.98 -3.32
CA ALA A 80 35.58 -39.13 -2.98
C ALA A 80 36.35 -38.65 -4.22
N THR A 81 36.87 -37.43 -4.20
CA THR A 81 37.94 -37.00 -5.09
C THR A 81 39.04 -36.33 -4.28
N GLU A 82 40.23 -36.81 -4.58
CA GLU A 82 41.53 -36.67 -3.93
C GLU A 82 42.09 -35.25 -3.94
N LEU A 83 42.84 -34.95 -2.87
CA LEU A 83 43.82 -33.87 -2.76
C LEU A 83 44.98 -34.10 -3.73
N ALA A 84 45.36 -33.08 -4.50
CA ALA A 84 46.76 -32.80 -4.81
C ALA A 84 46.97 -31.35 -5.29
N THR A 85 47.66 -30.57 -4.48
CA THR A 85 48.37 -29.33 -4.86
C THR A 85 49.61 -29.69 -5.71
N PRO A 86 50.15 -28.80 -6.56
CA PRO A 86 51.29 -28.00 -6.07
C PRO A 86 51.46 -26.57 -6.67
N SER A 87 52.18 -25.77 -5.88
CA SER A 87 53.17 -24.73 -6.25
C SER A 87 52.75 -23.44 -6.96
N ALA A 88 52.75 -22.37 -6.14
CA ALA A 88 53.66 -21.22 -6.19
C ALA A 88 54.10 -20.66 -7.56
N LEU A 89 53.71 -19.42 -7.82
CA LEU A 89 54.59 -18.45 -8.48
C LEU A 89 54.38 -17.04 -7.87
N ASP A 90 55.47 -16.52 -7.32
CA ASP A 90 55.66 -15.15 -6.84
C ASP A 90 55.54 -14.13 -7.96
N THR A 91 54.78 -13.04 -7.75
CA THR A 91 55.15 -11.69 -8.21
C THR A 91 54.42 -10.63 -7.37
N PRO A 92 55.04 -9.46 -7.08
CA PRO A 92 54.70 -8.65 -5.92
C PRO A 92 53.56 -7.65 -6.17
N ARG A 93 52.75 -7.45 -5.12
CA ARG A 93 51.69 -6.44 -5.04
C ARG A 93 52.30 -5.05 -4.81
N PRO A 94 52.00 -4.03 -5.63
CA PRO A 94 52.38 -2.65 -5.31
C PRO A 94 51.53 -2.12 -4.15
N ALA A 95 52.20 -1.42 -3.24
CA ALA A 95 51.59 -0.80 -2.05
C ALA A 95 50.55 0.27 -2.44
N PRO A 96 49.49 0.45 -1.64
CA PRO A 96 48.55 1.56 -1.82
C PRO A 96 49.19 2.90 -1.42
N PRO A 97 48.92 4.01 -2.13
CA PRO A 97 49.37 5.33 -1.70
C PRO A 97 48.62 5.77 -0.43
N ALA A 98 49.36 6.42 0.47
CA ALA A 98 48.85 7.00 1.71
C ALA A 98 47.79 8.09 1.44
N PRO A 99 46.79 8.26 2.32
CA PRO A 99 45.85 9.37 2.21
C PRO A 99 46.55 10.69 2.52
N SER A 100 46.49 11.61 1.56
CA SER A 100 46.91 13.00 1.71
C SER A 100 45.99 13.71 2.70
N SER A 101 46.62 14.39 3.66
CA SER A 101 45.99 15.26 4.64
C SER A 101 45.62 16.58 3.95
N GLU A 102 44.33 16.91 3.91
CA GLU A 102 43.87 18.27 3.61
C GLU A 102 43.10 18.80 4.82
N GLU A 103 43.62 19.92 5.33
CA GLU A 103 43.11 20.72 6.44
C GLU A 103 41.83 21.50 6.05
N PRO A 104 41.06 21.96 7.06
CA PRO A 104 39.72 22.50 6.85
C PRO A 104 39.74 23.94 6.32
N VAL A 105 39.05 24.18 5.21
CA VAL A 105 38.75 25.54 4.72
C VAL A 105 37.62 26.14 5.56
N ASN A 106 38.01 27.12 6.36
CA ASN A 106 37.18 27.98 7.18
C ASN A 106 36.48 29.02 6.30
N THR A 107 35.19 28.83 5.97
CA THR A 107 34.41 29.81 5.22
C THR A 107 33.56 30.64 6.18
N THR A 108 34.02 31.86 6.44
CA THR A 108 33.29 32.92 7.14
C THR A 108 32.12 33.39 6.26
N ILE A 109 30.89 33.33 6.78
CA ILE A 109 29.67 33.84 6.14
C ILE A 109 29.56 35.35 6.42
N PRO A 110 29.52 36.25 5.42
CA PRO A 110 29.14 37.63 5.62
C PRO A 110 27.60 37.78 5.63
N LYS A 111 27.12 38.52 6.63
CA LYS A 111 25.74 39.01 6.80
C LYS A 111 25.49 40.24 5.90
N PRO A 112 24.39 40.29 5.14
CA PRO A 112 23.79 41.56 4.66
C PRO A 112 22.38 41.70 5.26
N THR A 113 22.14 42.61 6.21
CA THR A 113 21.76 44.03 6.03
C THR A 113 20.34 44.17 5.45
N GLU A 114 19.38 44.40 6.33
CA GLU A 114 18.02 44.86 6.01
C GLU A 114 18.04 46.25 5.37
N PRO A 115 17.22 46.53 4.35
CA PRO A 115 16.91 47.88 3.92
C PRO A 115 15.72 48.48 4.70
N PRO A 116 15.65 49.82 4.79
CA PRO A 116 14.76 50.55 5.70
C PRO A 116 13.33 50.65 5.19
N LEU A 117 12.40 50.74 6.16
CA LEU A 117 11.02 51.21 5.99
C LEU A 117 11.05 52.68 5.53
N ASP A 118 10.46 52.95 4.36
CA ASP A 118 10.12 54.30 3.92
C ASP A 118 8.61 54.36 3.60
N GLY A 119 7.98 55.46 3.98
CA GLY A 119 6.54 55.68 3.92
C GLY A 119 6.16 56.84 3.00
N GLY A 120 4.88 56.85 2.60
CA GLY A 120 4.28 57.85 1.70
C GLY A 120 4.48 57.46 0.23
N GLU A 121 3.51 57.54 -0.68
CA GLU A 121 2.40 58.49 -0.78
C GLU A 121 1.16 57.79 -1.43
N GLU A 122 -0.03 58.24 -1.05
CA GLU A 122 -1.31 57.87 -1.66
C GLU A 122 -1.37 58.42 -3.10
N GLU A 123 -1.52 57.53 -4.09
CA GLU A 123 -1.87 57.93 -5.46
C GLU A 123 -3.31 57.48 -5.76
N GLU A 124 -4.15 58.49 -5.95
CA GLU A 124 -5.59 58.47 -6.17
C GLU A 124 -5.91 57.86 -7.55
N ALA A 125 -6.54 56.68 -7.58
CA ALA A 125 -6.98 56.04 -8.81
C ALA A 125 -8.27 56.70 -9.35
N PRO A 126 -8.38 56.95 -10.68
CA PRO A 126 -9.53 57.63 -11.25
C PRO A 126 -10.79 56.74 -11.28
N VAL A 127 -11.90 57.33 -10.83
CA VAL A 127 -13.26 56.78 -10.86
C VAL A 127 -13.72 56.57 -12.31
N LEU A 128 -14.01 55.31 -12.68
CA LEU A 128 -14.72 54.99 -13.91
C LEU A 128 -16.24 55.03 -13.68
N PRO A 129 -17.03 55.61 -14.62
CA PRO A 129 -18.49 55.69 -14.50
C PRO A 129 -19.17 54.32 -14.75
N PRO A 130 -20.44 54.12 -14.30
CA PRO A 130 -21.13 52.85 -14.38
C PRO A 130 -21.50 52.51 -15.83
N ALA A 131 -21.11 51.32 -16.29
CA ALA A 131 -21.56 50.78 -17.57
C ALA A 131 -23.04 50.39 -17.50
N GLU A 132 -23.83 50.93 -18.42
CA GLU A 132 -25.23 50.61 -18.65
C GLU A 132 -25.38 49.17 -19.17
N LEU A 133 -26.32 48.42 -18.59
CA LEU A 133 -26.76 47.11 -19.08
C LEU A 133 -27.56 47.28 -20.38
N PRO A 134 -27.28 46.54 -21.45
CA PRO A 134 -28.15 46.55 -22.63
C PRO A 134 -29.46 45.79 -22.37
N PRO A 135 -30.52 46.11 -23.15
CA PRO A 135 -31.90 45.66 -22.92
C PRO A 135 -32.07 44.19 -23.31
N GLY A 136 -33.02 43.52 -22.65
CA GLY A 136 -33.39 42.15 -22.97
C GLY A 136 -33.83 41.99 -24.42
N GLU A 137 -33.21 41.03 -25.11
CA GLU A 137 -33.64 40.53 -26.40
C GLU A 137 -34.18 39.10 -26.28
N ASP A 138 -35.28 38.92 -27.02
CA ASP A 138 -36.19 37.79 -27.11
C ASP A 138 -35.55 36.40 -27.19
N PHE A 139 -36.10 35.47 -26.39
CA PHE A 139 -35.93 34.04 -26.58
C PHE A 139 -36.53 33.62 -27.93
N ARG A 140 -35.68 33.47 -28.95
CA ARG A 140 -35.99 32.69 -30.15
C ARG A 140 -35.82 31.20 -29.84
N GLU A 141 -36.90 30.45 -29.97
CA GLU A 141 -36.85 29.01 -30.14
C GLU A 141 -36.13 28.65 -31.45
N GLY A 142 -35.24 27.66 -31.36
CA GLY A 142 -34.80 26.89 -32.53
C GLY A 142 -33.45 27.26 -33.09
N GLU A 143 -32.39 26.91 -32.38
CA GLU A 143 -31.14 26.40 -32.95
C GLU A 143 -30.51 25.48 -31.91
N THR A 144 -30.33 24.21 -32.27
CA THR A 144 -29.63 23.21 -31.46
C THR A 144 -28.12 23.37 -31.65
N PRO A 145 -27.34 23.56 -30.58
CA PRO A 145 -25.96 23.12 -30.55
C PRO A 145 -25.77 22.13 -29.41
N LEU A 146 -25.71 20.85 -29.81
CA LEU A 146 -25.11 19.69 -29.13
C LEU A 146 -25.64 19.31 -27.72
N PRO A 147 -25.90 18.01 -27.47
CA PRO A 147 -26.27 17.57 -26.14
C PRO A 147 -25.09 17.75 -25.16
N VAL A 148 -25.42 18.34 -24.02
CA VAL A 148 -24.72 18.24 -22.74
C VAL A 148 -24.22 16.80 -22.51
N GLY A 149 -22.95 16.67 -22.09
CA GLY A 149 -22.47 15.47 -21.41
C GLY A 149 -21.09 14.97 -21.83
N ILE A 150 -20.02 15.68 -21.46
CA ILE A 150 -18.82 14.96 -21.01
C ILE A 150 -19.12 14.56 -19.56
N GLY A 151 -19.98 13.55 -19.41
CA GLY A 151 -20.15 12.89 -18.14
C GLY A 151 -18.80 12.29 -17.76
N ALA A 152 -18.31 12.62 -16.57
CA ALA A 152 -17.16 11.99 -15.98
C ALA A 152 -17.39 10.48 -15.94
N VAL A 153 -16.85 9.76 -16.92
CA VAL A 153 -16.78 8.31 -16.82
C VAL A 153 -15.44 8.02 -16.16
N ASP A 154 -15.51 7.38 -15.00
CA ASP A 154 -14.40 6.66 -14.38
C ASP A 154 -14.07 5.43 -15.25
N ASP A 155 -13.76 5.63 -16.54
CA ASP A 155 -13.53 4.53 -17.50
C ASP A 155 -12.06 4.06 -17.39
N PRO A 156 -11.82 2.82 -16.91
CA PRO A 156 -10.46 2.28 -16.85
C PRO A 156 -9.75 2.28 -18.20
N ASP A 157 -10.45 2.21 -19.32
CA ASP A 157 -9.81 2.18 -20.64
C ASP A 157 -9.24 3.56 -21.03
N GLU A 158 -9.89 4.65 -20.61
CA GLU A 158 -9.38 6.01 -20.81
C GLU A 158 -8.18 6.31 -19.92
N ILE A 159 -8.26 5.90 -18.65
CA ILE A 159 -7.17 6.06 -17.68
C ILE A 159 -5.95 5.23 -18.10
N GLN A 160 -6.16 4.04 -18.65
CA GLN A 160 -5.07 3.22 -19.19
C GLN A 160 -4.32 3.94 -20.33
N LYS A 161 -5.03 4.61 -21.25
CA LYS A 161 -4.36 5.38 -22.32
C LYS A 161 -3.50 6.52 -21.78
N ILE A 162 -3.89 7.11 -20.65
CA ILE A 162 -3.09 8.15 -19.97
C ILE A 162 -1.83 7.52 -19.39
N LEU A 163 -1.96 6.38 -18.72
CA LEU A 163 -0.82 5.61 -18.20
C LEU A 163 0.15 5.22 -19.32
N GLU A 164 -0.35 4.70 -20.44
CA GLU A 164 0.47 4.33 -21.60
C GLU A 164 1.27 5.52 -22.14
N LYS A 165 0.65 6.70 -22.27
CA LYS A 165 1.35 7.94 -22.67
C LYS A 165 2.41 8.36 -21.66
N PHE A 166 2.12 8.24 -20.37
CA PHE A 166 3.07 8.56 -19.30
C PHE A 166 4.30 7.63 -19.32
N LEU A 167 4.08 6.32 -19.53
CA LEU A 167 5.15 5.34 -19.59
C LEU A 167 5.99 5.50 -20.88
N ALA A 168 5.34 5.73 -22.02
CA ALA A 168 5.99 5.90 -23.33
C ALA A 168 6.73 7.26 -23.50
N ALA A 169 6.51 8.22 -22.62
CA ALA A 169 7.20 9.51 -22.66
C ALA A 169 8.72 9.35 -22.57
N ARG A 170 9.48 10.19 -23.27
CA ARG A 170 10.94 10.05 -23.40
C ARG A 170 11.72 10.91 -22.42
N ASN A 171 11.06 11.87 -21.78
CA ASN A 171 11.68 12.87 -20.92
C ASN A 171 10.65 13.49 -19.98
N LEU A 172 11.12 14.34 -19.06
CA LEU A 172 10.26 14.99 -18.08
C LEU A 172 9.25 15.96 -18.71
N THR A 173 9.63 16.65 -19.79
CA THR A 173 8.73 17.60 -20.49
C THR A 173 7.50 16.88 -21.02
N GLU A 174 7.69 15.73 -21.66
CA GLU A 174 6.60 14.88 -22.16
C GLU A 174 5.75 14.28 -21.02
N ARG A 175 6.34 14.05 -19.84
CA ARG A 175 5.61 13.56 -18.66
C ARG A 175 4.83 14.64 -17.91
N THR A 176 5.25 15.91 -18.03
CA THR A 176 4.72 17.04 -17.26
C THR A 176 3.19 17.13 -17.27
N PRO A 177 2.48 16.92 -18.40
CA PRO A 177 1.01 16.97 -18.43
C PRO A 177 0.32 15.94 -17.53
N PHE A 178 1.00 14.86 -17.16
CA PHE A 178 0.47 13.79 -16.31
C PHE A 178 0.91 13.93 -14.85
N LEU A 179 1.77 14.90 -14.53
CA LEU A 179 2.28 15.11 -13.18
C LEU A 179 1.43 16.12 -12.43
N SER A 180 1.27 15.92 -11.12
CA SER A 180 0.68 16.95 -10.24
C SER A 180 1.55 18.21 -10.22
N VAL A 181 0.93 19.36 -9.93
CA VAL A 181 1.66 20.64 -9.75
C VAL A 181 2.73 20.52 -8.66
N GLN A 182 2.46 19.74 -7.61
CA GLN A 182 3.42 19.51 -6.53
C GLN A 182 4.63 18.71 -7.01
N SER A 183 4.39 17.63 -7.77
CA SER A 183 5.45 16.81 -8.35
C SER A 183 6.30 17.60 -9.33
N GLN A 184 5.70 18.47 -10.15
CA GLN A 184 6.43 19.33 -11.08
C GLN A 184 7.39 20.30 -10.38
N LYS A 185 7.07 20.73 -9.15
CA LYS A 185 7.91 21.62 -8.34
C LYS A 185 9.01 20.89 -7.57
N ASN A 186 8.96 19.56 -7.50
CA ASN A 186 9.92 18.78 -6.73
C ASN A 186 11.27 18.72 -7.47
N PRO A 187 12.36 19.31 -6.92
CA PRO A 187 13.65 19.38 -7.59
C PRO A 187 14.27 17.99 -7.83
N ASN A 188 13.88 16.98 -7.07
CA ASN A 188 14.40 15.63 -7.22
C ASN A 188 13.87 14.91 -8.47
N VAL A 189 12.77 15.40 -9.06
CA VAL A 189 12.15 14.77 -10.24
C VAL A 189 13.08 14.82 -11.45
N ALA A 190 13.84 15.91 -11.62
CA ALA A 190 14.83 16.04 -12.69
C ALA A 190 15.98 15.02 -12.60
N SER A 191 16.28 14.52 -11.39
CA SER A 191 17.27 13.46 -11.15
C SER A 191 16.67 12.05 -11.09
N SER A 192 15.35 11.93 -11.21
CA SER A 192 14.64 10.66 -11.10
C SER A 192 14.57 9.92 -12.45
N PRO A 193 14.16 8.63 -12.46
CA PRO A 193 13.90 7.89 -13.71
C PRO A 193 12.90 8.59 -14.65
N LEU A 194 12.03 9.46 -14.13
CA LEU A 194 11.04 10.20 -14.94
C LEU A 194 11.68 11.16 -15.95
N ALA A 195 12.93 11.58 -15.71
CA ALA A 195 13.65 12.48 -16.60
C ALA A 195 14.17 11.79 -17.88
N GLN A 196 14.09 10.47 -17.96
CA GLN A 196 14.65 9.67 -19.05
C GLN A 196 13.57 8.80 -19.71
N ALA A 197 13.88 8.21 -20.85
CA ALA A 197 13.00 7.21 -21.45
C ALA A 197 12.99 5.96 -20.55
N LEU A 198 11.79 5.52 -20.17
CA LEU A 198 11.61 4.28 -19.43
C LEU A 198 11.60 3.11 -20.43
N PRO A 199 12.12 1.93 -20.06
CA PRO A 199 11.89 0.72 -20.81
C PRO A 199 10.39 0.42 -20.91
N ASP A 200 9.95 -0.05 -22.07
CA ASP A 200 8.55 -0.43 -22.27
C ASP A 200 8.18 -1.57 -21.31
N PRO A 201 7.04 -1.47 -20.59
CA PRO A 201 6.57 -2.56 -19.75
C PRO A 201 6.21 -3.78 -20.61
N SER A 202 6.50 -4.98 -20.10
CA SER A 202 6.07 -6.23 -20.73
C SER A 202 4.56 -6.46 -20.59
N SER A 203 3.95 -5.89 -19.55
CA SER A 203 2.50 -5.85 -19.37
C SER A 203 2.08 -4.69 -18.47
N THR A 204 0.86 -4.21 -18.71
CA THR A 204 0.13 -3.29 -17.83
C THR A 204 -1.29 -3.83 -17.68
N HIS A 205 -1.79 -3.95 -16.46
CA HIS A 205 -3.18 -4.34 -16.23
C HIS A 205 -3.81 -3.54 -15.10
N PHE A 206 -5.10 -3.31 -15.24
CA PHE A 206 -5.93 -2.69 -14.22
C PHE A 206 -6.03 -3.60 -12.99
N TRP A 207 -5.91 -3.01 -11.79
CA TRP A 207 -6.05 -3.73 -10.52
C TRP A 207 -7.28 -3.30 -9.74
N GLU A 208 -7.38 -2.02 -9.36
CA GLU A 208 -8.43 -1.56 -8.45
C GLU A 208 -8.79 -0.09 -8.68
N ILE A 209 -10.02 0.29 -8.34
CA ILE A 209 -10.48 1.67 -8.18
C ILE A 209 -10.84 1.89 -6.73
N LEU A 210 -10.25 2.92 -6.12
CA LEU A 210 -10.63 3.44 -4.82
C LEU A 210 -11.30 4.80 -5.01
N LYS A 211 -12.41 5.02 -4.31
CA LYS A 211 -13.11 6.31 -4.31
C LYS A 211 -13.00 6.92 -2.94
N ASP A 212 -12.58 8.18 -2.88
CA ASP A 212 -12.64 9.02 -1.69
C ASP A 212 -13.72 10.08 -1.87
N PRO A 213 -14.92 9.88 -1.30
CA PRO A 213 -16.00 10.85 -1.39
C PRO A 213 -15.73 12.15 -0.63
N GLN A 214 -14.84 12.13 0.38
CA GLN A 214 -14.53 13.33 1.18
C GLN A 214 -13.63 14.26 0.39
N GLU A 215 -12.58 13.70 -0.21
CA GLU A 215 -11.66 14.44 -1.08
C GLU A 215 -12.21 14.60 -2.51
N LYS A 216 -13.36 13.98 -2.82
CA LYS A 216 -13.93 13.95 -4.18
C LYS A 216 -12.90 13.46 -5.20
N ARG A 217 -12.16 12.42 -4.83
CA ARG A 217 -11.03 11.86 -5.58
C ARG A 217 -11.34 10.42 -5.97
N THR A 218 -11.00 10.05 -7.18
CA THR A 218 -10.99 8.66 -7.64
C THR A 218 -9.56 8.25 -7.96
N ASP A 219 -9.10 7.19 -7.31
CA ASP A 219 -7.77 6.62 -7.48
C ASP A 219 -7.88 5.32 -8.28
N PHE A 220 -7.08 5.21 -9.33
CA PHE A 220 -7.01 4.08 -10.24
C PHE A 220 -5.64 3.42 -10.12
N PHE A 221 -5.61 2.15 -9.75
CA PHE A 221 -4.37 1.41 -9.60
C PHE A 221 -4.17 0.45 -10.77
N TYR A 222 -3.00 0.54 -11.39
CA TYR A 222 -2.52 -0.38 -12.42
C TYR A 222 -1.26 -1.06 -11.95
N ILE A 223 -1.04 -2.29 -12.40
CA ILE A 223 0.21 -3.02 -12.19
C ILE A 223 0.98 -3.05 -13.49
N ALA A 224 2.19 -2.51 -13.46
CA ALA A 224 3.14 -2.57 -14.57
C ALA A 224 4.23 -3.59 -14.25
N SER A 225 4.54 -4.45 -15.23
CA SER A 225 5.62 -5.44 -15.15
C SER A 225 6.65 -5.19 -16.23
N TRP A 226 7.90 -5.54 -15.95
CA TRP A 226 9.00 -5.54 -16.90
C TRP A 226 9.62 -6.94 -16.98
N ASP A 227 10.51 -7.14 -17.94
CA ASP A 227 11.24 -8.39 -18.14
C ASP A 227 12.37 -8.63 -17.12
N GLY A 228 12.54 -7.73 -16.14
CA GLY A 228 13.55 -7.86 -15.09
C GLY A 228 14.98 -7.63 -15.57
N THR A 229 15.17 -6.85 -16.65
CA THR A 229 16.50 -6.47 -17.16
C THR A 229 17.22 -5.49 -16.22
N ARG A 230 18.53 -5.26 -16.47
CA ARG A 230 19.45 -4.51 -15.57
C ARG A 230 18.96 -3.11 -15.14
N ASN A 231 18.02 -2.52 -15.88
CA ASN A 231 17.54 -1.16 -15.68
C ASN A 231 16.04 -1.09 -15.33
N THR A 232 15.39 -2.22 -15.07
CA THR A 232 13.97 -2.27 -14.70
C THR A 232 13.79 -2.83 -13.29
N PRO A 233 12.65 -2.59 -12.65
CA PRO A 233 12.25 -3.32 -11.46
C PRO A 233 12.28 -4.84 -11.74
N PRO A 234 12.78 -5.68 -10.82
CA PRO A 234 12.74 -7.13 -10.92
C PRO A 234 11.33 -7.68 -10.68
N GLU A 235 10.53 -6.94 -9.92
CA GLU A 235 9.16 -7.28 -9.57
C GLU A 235 8.20 -6.23 -10.17
N PRO A 236 6.92 -6.58 -10.38
CA PRO A 236 5.91 -5.62 -10.78
C PRO A 236 5.78 -4.45 -9.79
N ILE A 237 5.28 -3.32 -10.28
CA ILE A 237 4.97 -2.16 -9.43
C ILE A 237 3.54 -1.69 -9.67
N ALA A 238 2.90 -1.23 -8.61
CA ALA A 238 1.65 -0.50 -8.67
C ALA A 238 1.92 0.95 -9.09
N ILE A 239 1.03 1.48 -9.92
CA ILE A 239 1.03 2.84 -10.39
C ILE A 239 -0.37 3.38 -10.13
N GLU A 240 -0.45 4.41 -9.30
CA GLU A 240 -1.68 5.13 -9.04
C GLU A 240 -1.82 6.29 -10.01
N LEU A 241 -3.02 6.41 -10.57
CA LEU A 241 -3.50 7.60 -11.25
C LEU A 241 -4.71 8.12 -10.49
N HIS A 242 -4.74 9.41 -10.20
CA HIS A 242 -5.84 10.03 -9.46
C HIS A 242 -6.55 11.08 -10.31
N LYS A 243 -7.87 11.16 -10.14
CA LYS A 243 -8.75 12.13 -10.79
C LYS A 243 -9.61 12.81 -9.73
N TRP A 244 -9.49 14.13 -9.62
CA TRP A 244 -10.35 14.95 -8.76
C TRP A 244 -11.66 15.27 -9.47
N GLU A 245 -12.77 15.32 -8.73
CA GLU A 245 -14.07 15.74 -9.24
C GLU A 245 -13.97 17.18 -9.78
N GLY A 246 -14.42 17.38 -11.02
CA GLY A 246 -14.32 18.67 -11.70
C GLY A 246 -12.94 18.97 -12.31
N SER A 247 -11.93 18.11 -12.09
CA SER A 247 -10.67 18.17 -12.85
C SER A 247 -10.84 17.50 -14.20
N GLU A 248 -10.41 18.19 -15.26
CA GLU A 248 -10.29 17.60 -16.60
C GLU A 248 -9.04 16.71 -16.73
N SER A 249 -8.08 16.85 -15.81
CA SER A 249 -6.81 16.10 -15.86
C SER A 249 -6.79 14.96 -14.85
N THR A 250 -6.44 13.77 -15.34
CA THR A 250 -5.97 12.65 -14.54
C THR A 250 -4.46 12.79 -14.37
N GLN A 251 -3.97 12.60 -13.15
CA GLN A 251 -2.56 12.74 -12.80
C GLN A 251 -2.01 11.41 -12.29
N VAL A 252 -0.71 11.19 -12.48
CA VAL A 252 0.03 10.03 -11.96
C VAL A 252 0.64 10.40 -10.62
N HIS A 253 0.55 9.50 -9.63
CA HIS A 253 1.23 9.65 -8.36
C HIS A 253 2.73 9.36 -8.51
N SER A 254 3.47 10.38 -8.96
CA SER A 254 4.84 10.23 -9.45
C SER A 254 5.87 9.85 -8.39
N GLU A 255 5.65 10.27 -7.14
CA GLU A 255 6.54 10.02 -6.02
C GLU A 255 6.54 8.54 -5.64
N ALA A 256 5.34 7.94 -5.53
CA ALA A 256 5.16 6.50 -5.33
C ALA A 256 5.72 5.71 -6.52
N PHE A 257 5.45 6.16 -7.75
CA PHE A 257 6.04 5.54 -8.95
C PHE A 257 7.57 5.49 -8.87
N VAL A 258 8.23 6.62 -8.62
CA VAL A 258 9.70 6.69 -8.53
C VAL A 258 10.20 5.81 -7.40
N GLU A 259 9.51 5.80 -6.27
CA GLU A 259 9.87 5.01 -5.11
C GLU A 259 9.86 3.50 -5.38
N PHE A 260 8.79 2.98 -5.98
CA PHE A 260 8.68 1.58 -6.36
C PHE A 260 9.63 1.22 -7.50
N TYR A 261 9.70 2.07 -8.53
CA TYR A 261 10.57 1.82 -9.68
C TYR A 261 12.05 1.74 -9.27
N THR A 262 12.47 2.58 -8.32
CA THR A 262 13.84 2.57 -7.80
C THR A 262 14.06 1.59 -6.65
N GLN A 263 13.04 0.84 -6.24
CA GLN A 263 13.07 -0.11 -5.12
C GLN A 263 13.61 0.51 -3.83
N LYS A 264 13.22 1.75 -3.55
CA LYS A 264 13.75 2.52 -2.39
C LYS A 264 13.49 1.79 -1.07
N LEU A 265 12.30 1.22 -0.88
CA LEU A 265 11.95 0.44 0.31
C LEU A 265 12.83 -0.79 0.47
N ALA A 266 12.98 -1.61 -0.60
CA ALA A 266 13.82 -2.80 -0.55
C ALA A 266 15.29 -2.43 -0.26
N ARG A 267 15.81 -1.36 -0.87
CA ARG A 267 17.17 -0.85 -0.57
C ARG A 267 17.32 -0.39 0.87
N TYR A 268 16.30 0.27 1.43
CA TYR A 268 16.28 0.67 2.83
C TYR A 268 16.22 -0.53 3.78
N ALA A 269 15.47 -1.57 3.41
CA ALA A 269 15.33 -2.81 4.15
C ALA A 269 16.55 -3.75 4.04
N ALA A 270 17.42 -3.55 3.05
CA ALA A 270 18.60 -4.37 2.84
C ALA A 270 19.73 -4.08 3.85
N SER A 271 19.74 -2.92 4.52
CA SER A 271 20.81 -2.55 5.45
C SER A 271 20.32 -1.62 6.55
N PRO A 272 20.68 -1.88 7.83
CA PRO A 272 20.34 -1.00 8.93
C PRO A 272 20.85 0.42 8.75
N LEU A 273 19.96 1.38 8.97
CA LEU A 273 20.22 2.82 8.94
C LEU A 273 19.64 3.46 10.20
N ASP A 274 20.34 4.44 10.77
CA ASP A 274 19.95 5.06 12.04
C ASP A 274 18.94 6.20 11.89
N ARG A 275 18.46 6.44 10.67
CA ARG A 275 17.47 7.49 10.37
C ARG A 275 16.14 6.87 9.97
N PRO A 276 15.02 7.30 10.57
CA PRO A 276 13.70 6.98 10.05
C PRO A 276 13.54 7.50 8.62
N ALA A 277 12.71 6.81 7.84
CA ALA A 277 12.37 7.22 6.49
C ALA A 277 10.90 6.94 6.17
N ARG A 278 10.31 7.79 5.33
CA ARG A 278 8.94 7.68 4.86
C ARG A 278 8.89 6.93 3.54
N PHE A 279 7.88 6.07 3.41
CA PHE A 279 7.64 5.22 2.25
C PHE A 279 6.17 5.21 1.84
N PHE A 280 5.95 5.10 0.53
CA PHE A 280 4.67 4.69 -0.05
C PHE A 280 4.68 3.18 -0.16
N VAL A 281 3.60 2.52 0.28
CA VAL A 281 3.52 1.06 0.30
C VAL A 281 2.12 0.59 -0.09
N LEU A 282 2.05 -0.61 -0.66
CA LEU A 282 0.86 -1.45 -0.54
C LEU A 282 1.09 -2.40 0.62
N ALA A 283 0.20 -2.36 1.61
CA ALA A 283 0.44 -3.02 2.88
C ALA A 283 -0.67 -3.96 3.32
N GLU A 284 -0.27 -5.15 3.77
CA GLU A 284 -1.12 -6.13 4.43
C GLU A 284 -0.73 -6.18 5.92
N CYS A 285 -1.66 -5.84 6.79
CA CYS A 285 -1.47 -6.03 8.23
C CYS A 285 -1.73 -7.49 8.62
N VAL A 286 -0.85 -8.08 9.42
CA VAL A 286 -0.99 -9.40 10.04
C VAL A 286 -0.92 -9.24 11.56
N ALA A 287 -1.98 -9.64 12.25
CA ALA A 287 -2.12 -9.46 13.70
C ALA A 287 -1.09 -10.21 14.58
N ARG A 288 -0.17 -10.97 13.98
CA ARG A 288 0.82 -11.80 14.66
C ARG A 288 2.17 -11.71 13.94
N CYS A 289 3.24 -11.54 14.71
CA CYS A 289 4.59 -11.80 14.25
C CYS A 289 4.94 -13.29 14.43
N PHE A 290 5.47 -13.91 13.38
CA PHE A 290 5.90 -15.32 13.37
C PHE A 290 7.44 -15.47 13.38
N GLU A 291 8.18 -14.36 13.44
CA GLU A 291 9.65 -14.36 13.36
C GLU A 291 10.29 -14.43 14.74
N THR A 292 10.38 -15.65 15.28
CA THR A 292 10.82 -15.89 16.66
C THR A 292 12.29 -15.55 16.90
N GLU A 293 13.14 -15.73 15.89
CA GLU A 293 14.59 -15.52 15.99
C GLU A 293 15.03 -14.11 15.60
N ALA A 294 14.28 -13.45 14.72
CA ALA A 294 14.65 -12.14 14.17
C ALA A 294 14.02 -10.96 14.93
N VAL A 295 12.91 -11.19 15.63
CA VAL A 295 12.14 -10.13 16.29
C VAL A 295 12.03 -10.43 17.78
N ARG A 296 12.61 -9.54 18.58
CA ARG A 296 12.46 -9.57 20.03
C ARG A 296 11.00 -9.38 20.43
N GLU A 297 10.58 -10.10 21.47
CA GLU A 297 9.20 -10.04 21.97
C GLU A 297 8.14 -10.28 20.87
N HIS A 298 8.42 -11.12 19.86
CA HIS A 298 7.53 -11.36 18.72
C HIS A 298 6.06 -11.63 19.10
N THR A 299 5.77 -12.22 20.26
CA THR A 299 4.41 -12.48 20.74
C THR A 299 3.62 -11.19 21.05
N SER A 300 4.29 -10.08 21.40
CA SER A 300 3.70 -8.76 21.64
C SER A 300 3.61 -7.90 20.36
N LYS A 301 4.25 -8.32 19.26
CA LYS A 301 4.32 -7.59 17.99
C LYS A 301 3.33 -8.10 16.93
N ALA A 302 2.76 -7.18 16.16
CA ALA A 302 2.09 -7.44 14.89
C ALA A 302 3.06 -7.17 13.73
N THR A 303 2.68 -7.59 12.52
CA THR A 303 3.50 -7.45 11.31
C THR A 303 2.74 -6.66 10.26
N LEU A 304 3.39 -5.69 9.64
CA LEU A 304 2.96 -5.05 8.41
C LEU A 304 3.83 -5.61 7.27
N LYS A 305 3.24 -6.34 6.33
CA LYS A 305 3.90 -6.71 5.08
C LYS A 305 3.70 -5.58 4.10
N MET A 306 4.74 -5.17 3.39
CA MET A 306 4.74 -4.01 2.51
C MET A 306 5.41 -4.37 1.20
N GLY A 307 4.72 -4.17 0.10
CA GLY A 307 5.23 -4.42 -1.25
C GLY A 307 5.03 -3.23 -2.18
N SER A 308 5.56 -3.35 -3.39
CA SER A 308 5.28 -2.41 -4.48
C SER A 308 4.03 -2.79 -5.27
N PHE A 309 3.48 -3.99 -5.08
CA PHE A 309 2.31 -4.51 -5.78
C PHE A 309 1.54 -5.50 -4.87
N PRO A 310 0.29 -5.85 -5.22
CA PRO A 310 -0.53 -6.74 -4.41
C PRO A 310 0.05 -8.17 -4.37
N ASN A 311 -0.04 -8.82 -3.21
CA ASN A 311 0.49 -10.18 -2.97
C ASN A 311 2.00 -10.33 -3.28
N ASP A 312 2.78 -9.27 -3.11
CA ASP A 312 4.23 -9.28 -3.31
C ASP A 312 4.91 -10.33 -2.40
N ARG A 313 5.51 -11.34 -3.02
CA ARG A 313 6.21 -12.42 -2.30
C ARG A 313 7.52 -11.96 -1.68
N THR A 314 8.08 -10.86 -2.18
CA THR A 314 9.31 -10.22 -1.72
C THR A 314 9.04 -9.09 -0.72
N ALA A 315 7.77 -8.94 -0.28
CA ALA A 315 7.34 -7.88 0.61
C ALA A 315 8.25 -7.73 1.84
N VAL A 316 8.64 -6.48 2.09
CA VAL A 316 9.36 -6.07 3.28
C VAL A 316 8.42 -6.15 4.47
N LYS A 317 8.91 -6.65 5.59
CA LYS A 317 8.13 -6.73 6.83
C LYS A 317 8.62 -5.69 7.82
N ALA A 318 7.68 -4.97 8.42
CA ALA A 318 7.92 -4.16 9.60
C ALA A 318 7.05 -4.62 10.76
N TYR A 319 7.46 -4.29 11.98
CA TYR A 319 6.82 -4.75 13.21
C TYR A 319 6.39 -3.58 14.07
N PHE A 320 5.29 -3.75 14.80
CA PHE A 320 4.76 -2.76 15.73
C PHE A 320 4.04 -3.43 16.90
N ASP A 321 3.89 -2.71 18.02
CA ASP A 321 3.29 -3.25 19.23
C ASP A 321 1.77 -3.44 19.11
N LYS A 322 1.27 -4.61 19.53
CA LYS A 322 -0.17 -4.91 19.57
C LYS A 322 -0.96 -4.06 20.57
N LYS A 323 -0.27 -3.40 21.50
CA LYS A 323 -0.88 -2.53 22.52
C LYS A 323 -0.75 -1.04 22.19
N GLY A 324 -0.16 -0.71 21.04
CA GLY A 324 0.14 0.66 20.64
C GLY A 324 -0.96 1.30 19.79
N GLU A 325 -0.82 2.62 19.61
CA GLU A 325 -1.75 3.47 18.85
C GLU A 325 -1.91 3.04 17.39
N ILE A 326 -0.85 2.52 16.77
CA ILE A 326 -0.85 2.03 15.38
C ILE A 326 -1.91 0.95 15.16
N LEU A 327 -2.04 0.00 16.09
CA LEU A 327 -3.04 -1.06 15.93
C LEU A 327 -4.46 -0.49 16.05
N ASP A 328 -4.66 0.48 16.93
CA ASP A 328 -5.97 1.10 17.11
C ASP A 328 -6.34 1.99 15.93
N GLU A 329 -5.37 2.64 15.30
CA GLU A 329 -5.53 3.39 14.05
C GLU A 329 -5.95 2.45 12.90
N LEU A 330 -5.26 1.32 12.73
CA LEU A 330 -5.61 0.29 11.74
C LEU A 330 -7.03 -0.26 11.92
N LYS A 331 -7.44 -0.51 13.17
CA LYS A 331 -8.80 -1.00 13.48
C LYS A 331 -9.88 0.05 13.18
N LYS A 332 -9.59 1.33 13.40
CA LYS A 332 -10.53 2.44 13.12
C LYS A 332 -10.71 2.66 11.63
N TYR A 333 -9.62 2.62 10.86
CA TYR A 333 -9.67 2.89 9.42
C TYR A 333 -10.55 1.90 8.66
N ARG A 334 -10.49 0.61 9.00
CA ARG A 334 -11.43 -0.40 8.48
C ARG A 334 -12.08 -1.15 9.63
N GLU A 335 -13.25 -0.68 10.07
CA GLU A 335 -14.09 -1.43 11.00
C GLU A 335 -14.36 -2.84 10.43
N GLY A 336 -13.79 -3.86 11.06
CA GLY A 336 -14.12 -5.26 10.78
C GLY A 336 -13.39 -5.93 9.62
N VAL A 337 -12.34 -5.35 9.03
CA VAL A 337 -11.63 -6.03 7.93
C VAL A 337 -10.64 -7.08 8.42
N ALA A 338 -10.87 -8.29 7.96
CA ALA A 338 -9.91 -9.37 7.99
C ALA A 338 -8.68 -8.97 7.16
N PHE A 339 -7.62 -8.52 7.83
CA PHE A 339 -6.16 -8.71 7.59
C PHE A 339 -5.68 -9.39 6.27
N ARG A 340 -6.23 -9.10 5.09
CA ARG A 340 -5.98 -9.89 3.87
C ARG A 340 -5.98 -9.13 2.54
N GLU A 341 -6.28 -7.84 2.53
CA GLU A 341 -6.22 -7.01 1.32
C GLU A 341 -5.07 -6.01 1.46
N ASP A 342 -4.34 -5.79 0.38
CA ASP A 342 -3.27 -4.80 0.30
C ASP A 342 -3.89 -3.39 0.28
N ILE A 343 -3.50 -2.54 1.23
CA ILE A 343 -4.00 -1.18 1.36
C ILE A 343 -2.89 -0.20 0.96
N PRO A 344 -3.14 0.79 0.08
CA PRO A 344 -2.19 1.87 -0.15
C PRO A 344 -2.02 2.69 1.13
N MET A 345 -0.78 2.85 1.58
CA MET A 345 -0.47 3.60 2.79
C MET A 345 0.81 4.41 2.60
N THR A 346 0.90 5.50 3.35
CA THR A 346 2.16 6.20 3.58
C THR A 346 2.61 5.90 5.01
N VAL A 347 3.82 5.37 5.17
CA VAL A 347 4.34 4.91 6.48
C VAL A 347 5.73 5.47 6.77
N THR A 348 6.03 5.64 8.04
CA THR A 348 7.38 5.95 8.52
C THR A 348 7.98 4.72 9.20
N LEU A 349 9.15 4.30 8.71
CA LEU A 349 9.87 3.12 9.19
C LEU A 349 11.20 3.54 9.79
N ALA A 350 11.64 2.84 10.82
CA ALA A 350 13.00 2.94 11.35
C ALA A 350 13.56 1.55 11.65
N TRP A 351 14.87 1.39 11.59
CA TRP A 351 15.50 0.19 12.10
C TRP A 351 15.52 0.21 13.63
N SER A 352 15.16 -0.90 14.27
CA SER A 352 15.18 -1.05 15.72
C SER A 352 16.57 -0.70 16.27
N LYS A 353 16.60 -0.05 17.44
CA LYS A 353 17.83 0.45 18.09
C LYS A 353 18.48 -0.59 19.01
N GLU A 354 18.19 -1.87 18.83
CA GLU A 354 18.66 -2.91 19.74
C GLU A 354 20.19 -3.04 19.72
N SER A 355 20.79 -3.07 20.92
CA SER A 355 22.24 -3.21 21.11
C SER A 355 22.72 -4.66 21.04
N GLU A 356 21.81 -5.63 21.23
CA GLU A 356 22.09 -7.06 21.20
C GLU A 356 20.99 -7.77 20.39
N GLY A 357 21.38 -8.54 19.37
CA GLY A 357 20.47 -9.27 18.49
C GLY A 357 20.35 -8.68 17.07
N PRO A 358 19.64 -9.35 16.16
CA PRO A 358 19.38 -8.85 14.82
C PRO A 358 18.47 -7.61 14.86
N ARG A 359 18.85 -6.56 14.13
CA ARG A 359 17.98 -5.40 13.91
C ARG A 359 16.84 -5.79 12.98
N TYR A 360 15.66 -5.24 13.23
CA TYR A 360 14.46 -5.42 12.39
C TYR A 360 13.85 -4.05 12.08
N LEU A 361 12.98 -3.99 11.08
CA LEU A 361 12.26 -2.77 10.76
C LEU A 361 11.06 -2.58 11.70
N GLU A 362 11.01 -1.42 12.34
CA GLU A 362 9.89 -0.97 13.14
C GLU A 362 9.01 -0.02 12.31
N LEU A 363 7.71 -0.26 12.36
CA LEU A 363 6.73 0.71 11.90
C LEU A 363 6.55 1.75 13.01
N ILE A 364 6.99 2.97 12.73
CA ILE A 364 6.98 4.08 13.70
C ILE A 364 5.65 4.82 13.66
N GLN A 365 5.11 5.02 12.45
CA GLN A 365 3.90 5.80 12.25
C GLN A 365 3.22 5.40 10.93
N ILE A 366 1.89 5.37 10.94
CA ILE A 366 1.08 5.45 9.73
C ILE A 366 0.82 6.94 9.48
N ASN A 367 1.30 7.44 8.35
CA ASN A 367 1.15 8.85 8.00
C ASN A 367 -0.21 9.11 7.32
N SER A 368 -0.63 8.20 6.45
CA SER A 368 -1.95 8.20 5.83
C SER A 368 -2.31 6.80 5.33
N PHE A 369 -3.60 6.56 5.09
CA PHE A 369 -4.14 5.34 4.49
C PHE A 369 -4.42 5.51 2.98
N ASP A 370 -3.55 6.29 2.34
CA ASP A 370 -3.45 6.48 0.90
C ASP A 370 -2.03 6.97 0.57
N TRP A 371 -1.78 7.40 -0.67
CA TRP A 371 -0.51 8.03 -1.04
C TRP A 371 -0.59 9.56 -1.09
N HIS A 372 -1.69 10.15 -0.62
CA HIS A 372 -1.95 11.59 -0.61
C HIS A 372 -1.98 12.15 0.83
N PRO A 373 -0.82 12.18 1.53
CA PRO A 373 -0.72 12.52 2.96
C PRO A 373 -0.91 14.01 3.29
#